data_AF-A0A2E1A6W2-F1
#
_entry.id   AF-A0A2E1A6W2-F1
#
_cell.length_a   1.000
_cell.length_b   1.000
_cell.length_c   1.000
_cell.angle_alpha   90.00
_cell.angle_beta   90.00
_cell.angle_gamma   90.00
#
_symmetry.space_group_name_H-M   'P 1'
#
loop_
_entity.id
_entity.type
_entity.pdbx_description
1 polymer ?
#
loop_
_entity_poly.entity_id
_entity_poly.type
_entity_poly.pdbx_seq_one_letter_code
_entity_poly.pdbx_strand_id
1 'polypeptide(L)'
;MTTRIEHVLGTLAQRHAPALLNQPMQGDARWRAMANGLARQGILVLMAEVGAANHPNQDPLVNQWIALYGELYYAFAQALFPSFTGVDAVYADNQLPPMVVITGECVPVIRVLAGYAVPYIARRQGTMPSDAELRGVLVYMLDELEASDLPRVRYENLVQTSMDILRRLCDQPMRQITLTNFSRPVFGEEPAQPQPPATIPDQPKQSEDETPLFSTDIPVFFERKPRQKTGRKPPLLDLPDRD
;
A
#
# COMPACT_ATOMS: atom_id res chain seq x y z
N MET A 1 -3.87 -7.62 -21.04
CA MET A 1 -3.60 -6.94 -19.76
C MET A 1 -4.03 -7.80 -18.57
N THR A 2 -5.29 -8.23 -18.53
CA THR A 2 -5.88 -9.07 -17.47
C THR A 2 -5.10 -10.37 -17.19
N THR A 3 -4.79 -11.16 -18.22
CA THR A 3 -4.00 -12.40 -18.10
C THR A 3 -2.60 -12.18 -17.53
N ARG A 4 -1.97 -11.03 -17.83
CA ARG A 4 -0.63 -10.69 -17.33
C ARG A 4 -0.67 -10.36 -15.84
N ILE A 5 -1.64 -9.54 -15.42
CA ILE A 5 -1.84 -9.21 -14.00
C ILE A 5 -2.08 -10.48 -13.20
N GLU A 6 -2.95 -11.36 -13.70
CA GLU A 6 -3.25 -12.64 -13.05
C GLU A 6 -2.01 -13.54 -12.93
N HIS A 7 -1.18 -13.60 -13.97
CA HIS A 7 0.06 -14.36 -13.92
C HIS A 7 1.05 -13.79 -12.90
N VAL A 8 1.34 -12.48 -12.94
CA VAL A 8 2.27 -11.83 -12.00
C VAL A 8 1.80 -11.99 -10.56
N LEU A 9 0.52 -11.67 -10.28
CA LEU A 9 -0.04 -11.81 -8.94
C LEU A 9 -0.11 -13.28 -8.51
N GLY A 10 -0.40 -14.20 -9.43
CA GLY A 10 -0.43 -15.64 -9.18
C GLY A 10 0.95 -16.18 -8.78
N THR A 11 2.00 -15.80 -9.50
CA THR A 11 3.37 -16.20 -9.17
C THR A 11 3.83 -15.61 -7.83
N LEU A 12 3.55 -14.33 -7.57
CA LEU A 12 3.84 -13.69 -6.29
C LEU A 12 3.08 -14.38 -5.14
N ALA A 13 1.79 -14.68 -5.34
CA ALA A 13 0.97 -15.39 -4.37
C ALA A 13 1.49 -16.81 -4.12
N GLN A 14 1.86 -17.56 -5.16
CA GLN A 14 2.43 -18.89 -5.01
C GLN A 14 3.68 -18.88 -4.14
N ARG A 15 4.54 -17.87 -4.30
CA ARG A 15 5.81 -17.76 -3.57
C ARG A 15 5.65 -17.27 -2.13
N HIS A 16 4.74 -16.32 -1.89
CA HIS A 16 4.69 -15.58 -0.62
C HIS A 16 3.41 -15.79 0.18
N ALA A 17 2.30 -16.17 -0.47
CA ALA A 17 0.98 -16.25 0.14
C ALA A 17 0.08 -17.29 -0.57
N PRO A 18 0.45 -18.59 -0.58
CA PRO A 18 -0.22 -19.60 -1.41
C PRO A 18 -1.71 -19.75 -1.08
N ALA A 19 -2.13 -19.42 0.14
CA ALA A 19 -3.53 -19.40 0.54
C ALA A 19 -4.41 -18.43 -0.30
N LEU A 20 -3.83 -17.40 -0.92
CA LEU A 20 -4.56 -16.46 -1.78
C LEU A 20 -5.02 -17.09 -3.10
N LEU A 21 -4.38 -18.17 -3.56
CA LEU A 21 -4.70 -18.82 -4.83
C LEU A 21 -6.06 -19.54 -4.81
N ASN A 22 -6.53 -19.93 -3.62
CA ASN A 22 -7.74 -20.73 -3.42
C ASN A 22 -9.01 -19.87 -3.22
N GLN A 23 -8.93 -18.55 -3.38
CA GLN A 23 -10.08 -17.68 -3.17
C GLN A 23 -11.09 -17.80 -4.32
N PRO A 24 -12.41 -17.97 -4.05
CA PRO A 24 -13.43 -18.21 -5.07
C PRO A 24 -13.81 -16.95 -5.89
N MET A 25 -12.99 -15.90 -5.88
CA MET A 25 -13.27 -14.64 -6.56
C MET A 25 -12.89 -14.72 -8.05
N GLN A 26 -13.57 -13.95 -8.89
CA GLN A 26 -13.29 -13.88 -10.34
C GLN A 26 -13.03 -12.44 -10.78
N GLY A 27 -12.36 -12.29 -11.94
CA GLY A 27 -12.08 -11.01 -12.57
C GLY A 27 -11.30 -10.03 -11.69
N ASP A 28 -11.60 -8.74 -11.85
CA ASP A 28 -10.92 -7.64 -11.15
C ASP A 28 -10.96 -7.79 -9.63
N ALA A 29 -12.09 -8.26 -9.08
CA ALA A 29 -12.24 -8.47 -7.64
C ALA A 29 -11.22 -9.46 -7.09
N ARG A 30 -10.91 -10.51 -7.86
CA ARG A 30 -9.88 -11.52 -7.52
C ARG A 30 -8.50 -10.88 -7.46
N TRP A 31 -8.12 -10.10 -8.47
CA TRP A 31 -6.79 -9.48 -8.51
C TRP A 31 -6.61 -8.44 -7.41
N ARG A 32 -7.66 -7.67 -7.09
CA ARG A 32 -7.60 -6.72 -5.98
C ARG A 32 -7.49 -7.43 -4.64
N ALA A 33 -8.22 -8.53 -4.44
CA ALA A 33 -8.09 -9.35 -3.23
C ALA A 33 -6.69 -9.95 -3.11
N MET A 34 -6.11 -10.44 -4.21
CA MET A 34 -4.73 -10.94 -4.22
C MET A 34 -3.71 -9.84 -3.92
N ALA A 35 -3.79 -8.67 -4.55
CA ALA A 35 -2.88 -7.55 -4.30
C ALA A 35 -2.98 -7.05 -2.84
N ASN A 36 -4.20 -6.91 -2.31
CA ASN A 36 -4.40 -6.59 -0.89
C ASN A 36 -3.86 -7.69 0.03
N GLY A 37 -3.98 -8.96 -0.36
CA GLY A 37 -3.44 -10.10 0.37
C GLY A 37 -1.91 -10.14 0.39
N LEU A 38 -1.27 -9.83 -0.73
CA LEU A 38 0.19 -9.69 -0.84
C LEU A 38 0.70 -8.53 0.04
N ALA A 39 -0.04 -7.43 0.13
CA ALA A 39 0.31 -6.32 1.01
C ALA A 39 0.36 -6.75 2.50
N ARG A 40 -0.46 -7.73 2.91
CA ARG A 40 -0.40 -8.33 4.25
C ARG A 40 0.87 -9.16 4.49
N GLN A 41 1.60 -9.51 3.43
CA GLN A 41 2.92 -10.16 3.49
C GLN A 41 4.07 -9.17 3.27
N GLY A 42 3.81 -7.85 3.28
CA GLY A 42 4.85 -6.84 3.03
C GLY A 42 5.18 -6.64 1.54
N ILE A 43 4.32 -7.10 0.63
CA ILE A 43 4.52 -7.01 -0.81
C ILE A 43 3.48 -6.07 -1.44
N LEU A 44 3.93 -4.94 -1.95
CA LEU A 44 3.12 -3.96 -2.66
C LEU A 44 3.30 -4.10 -4.16
N VAL A 45 2.22 -4.34 -4.89
CA VAL A 45 2.25 -4.43 -6.35
C VAL A 45 1.64 -3.16 -6.94
N LEU A 46 2.41 -2.47 -7.78
CA LEU A 46 2.03 -1.24 -8.44
C LEU A 46 2.02 -1.42 -9.95
N MET A 47 1.14 -0.71 -10.64
CA MET A 47 1.07 -0.68 -12.10
C MET A 47 0.78 0.75 -12.56
N ALA A 48 1.43 1.18 -13.64
CA ALA A 48 1.22 2.51 -14.19
C ALA A 48 1.24 2.49 -15.73
N GLU A 49 0.35 3.27 -16.34
CA GLU A 49 0.31 3.56 -17.77
C GLU A 49 1.13 4.81 -18.07
N VAL A 50 2.08 4.68 -18.99
CA VAL A 50 2.87 5.80 -19.50
C VAL A 50 2.32 6.17 -20.86
N GLY A 51 1.89 7.43 -21.03
CA GLY A 51 1.38 7.88 -22.32
C GLY A 51 2.43 7.79 -23.42
N ALA A 52 2.01 7.57 -24.66
CA ALA A 52 2.91 7.36 -25.81
C ALA A 52 3.97 8.46 -25.96
N ALA A 53 3.62 9.72 -25.65
CA ALA A 53 4.55 10.85 -25.69
C ALA A 53 5.72 10.72 -24.69
N ASN A 54 5.54 9.96 -23.62
CA ASN A 54 6.50 9.78 -22.53
C ASN A 54 7.26 8.45 -22.60
N HIS A 55 6.98 7.58 -23.58
CA HIS A 55 7.67 6.29 -23.74
C HIS A 55 9.21 6.39 -23.78
N PRO A 56 9.84 7.36 -24.48
CA PRO A 56 11.29 7.51 -24.47
C PRO A 56 11.87 7.79 -23.08
N ASN A 57 11.07 8.36 -22.18
CA ASN A 57 11.43 8.72 -20.82
C ASN A 57 10.77 7.79 -19.78
N GLN A 58 10.29 6.61 -20.17
CA GLN A 58 9.58 5.72 -19.27
C GLN A 58 10.43 5.30 -18.06
N ASP A 59 11.62 4.76 -18.28
CA ASP A 59 12.50 4.28 -17.21
C ASP A 59 12.77 5.32 -16.11
N PRO A 60 13.22 6.56 -16.43
CA PRO A 60 13.44 7.57 -15.39
C PRO A 60 12.14 7.98 -14.69
N LEU A 61 11.02 8.04 -15.40
CA LEU A 61 9.73 8.34 -14.78
C LEU A 61 9.32 7.23 -13.80
N VAL A 62 9.43 5.96 -14.20
CA VAL A 62 9.06 4.83 -13.33
C VAL A 62 9.99 4.78 -12.12
N ASN A 63 11.30 4.97 -12.30
CA ASN A 63 12.24 5.02 -11.18
C ASN A 63 11.93 6.16 -10.19
N GLN A 64 11.55 7.34 -10.69
CA GLN A 64 11.12 8.45 -9.83
C GLN A 64 9.86 8.08 -9.05
N TRP A 65 8.86 7.49 -9.71
CA TRP A 65 7.63 7.05 -9.07
C TRP A 65 7.87 5.98 -7.98
N ILE A 66 8.75 5.01 -8.25
CA ILE A 66 9.21 4.03 -7.26
C ILE A 66 9.91 4.72 -6.08
N ALA A 67 10.83 5.65 -6.37
CA ALA A 67 11.57 6.38 -5.35
C ALA A 67 10.63 7.15 -4.41
N LEU A 68 9.57 7.77 -4.94
CA LEU A 68 8.57 8.47 -4.13
C LEU A 68 7.82 7.54 -3.17
N TYR A 69 7.43 6.33 -3.61
CA TYR A 69 6.85 5.34 -2.70
C TYR A 69 7.87 4.84 -1.67
N GLY A 70 9.13 4.67 -2.07
CA GLY A 70 10.23 4.32 -1.15
C GLY A 70 10.47 5.40 -0.10
N GLU A 71 10.44 6.68 -0.48
CA GLU A 71 10.54 7.82 0.43
C GLU A 71 9.36 7.87 1.40
N LEU A 72 8.14 7.64 0.93
CA LEU A 72 6.94 7.61 1.77
C LEU A 72 7.00 6.45 2.78
N TYR A 73 7.37 5.25 2.31
CA TYR A 73 7.61 4.10 3.16
C TYR A 73 8.66 4.42 4.23
N TYR A 74 9.82 4.97 3.82
CA TYR A 74 10.92 5.26 4.71
C TYR A 74 10.55 6.32 5.75
N ALA A 75 9.75 7.34 5.39
CA ALA A 75 9.28 8.35 6.33
C ALA A 75 8.44 7.72 7.47
N PHE A 76 7.48 6.85 7.15
CA PHE A 76 6.70 6.14 8.16
C PHE A 76 7.54 5.15 8.95
N ALA A 77 8.31 4.31 8.27
CA ALA A 77 9.13 3.28 8.91
C ALA A 77 10.18 3.90 9.84
N GLN A 78 10.87 4.97 9.43
CA GLN A 78 11.86 5.63 10.29
C GLN A 78 11.24 6.28 11.52
N ALA A 79 10.05 6.89 11.38
CA ALA A 79 9.39 7.58 12.48
C ALA A 79 8.78 6.61 13.51
N LEU A 80 8.17 5.51 13.04
CA LEU A 80 7.34 4.62 13.85
C LEU A 80 7.99 3.25 14.12
N PHE A 81 8.77 2.74 13.16
CA PHE A 81 9.33 1.40 13.18
C PHE A 81 10.83 1.40 12.82
N PRO A 82 11.69 2.13 13.57
CA PRO A 82 13.06 2.42 13.16
C PRO A 82 13.94 1.19 12.94
N SER A 83 13.53 0.01 13.42
CA SER A 83 14.20 -1.27 13.20
C SER A 83 13.86 -1.94 11.86
N PHE A 84 12.84 -1.48 11.15
CA PHE A 84 12.28 -2.13 9.94
C PHE A 84 12.23 -1.14 8.76
N THR A 85 13.37 -0.56 8.42
CA THR A 85 13.47 0.49 7.39
C THR A 85 13.88 -0.04 6.02
N GLY A 86 14.20 -1.33 5.89
CA GLY A 86 14.52 -1.94 4.62
C GLY A 86 13.33 -1.93 3.67
N VAL A 87 13.58 -1.49 2.43
CA VAL A 87 12.63 -1.52 1.33
C VAL A 87 13.39 -1.75 0.04
N ASP A 88 12.89 -2.69 -0.75
CA ASP A 88 13.41 -3.03 -2.07
C ASP A 88 12.29 -2.89 -3.10
N ALA A 89 12.67 -2.54 -4.32
CA ALA A 89 11.74 -2.49 -5.45
C ALA A 89 12.33 -3.27 -6.62
N VAL A 90 11.48 -3.95 -7.39
CA VAL A 90 11.85 -4.73 -8.57
C VAL A 90 10.78 -4.60 -9.64
N TYR A 91 11.20 -4.64 -10.91
CA TYR A 91 10.23 -4.80 -12.00
C TYR A 91 9.67 -6.21 -11.96
N ALA A 92 8.35 -6.34 -12.07
CA ALA A 92 7.71 -7.65 -12.15
C ALA A 92 8.04 -8.34 -13.47
N ASP A 93 8.07 -7.57 -14.56
CA ASP A 93 8.48 -8.02 -15.89
C ASP A 93 8.95 -6.80 -16.73
N ASN A 94 9.35 -7.02 -17.98
CA ASN A 94 9.79 -5.97 -18.92
C ASN A 94 8.68 -5.52 -19.90
N GLN A 95 7.40 -5.70 -19.55
CA GLN A 95 6.28 -5.39 -20.44
C GLN A 95 5.56 -4.08 -20.09
N LEU A 96 4.90 -3.50 -21.09
CA LEU A 96 4.02 -2.33 -20.94
C LEU A 96 2.57 -2.75 -20.64
N PRO A 97 1.85 -2.06 -19.73
CA PRO A 97 2.33 -1.01 -18.82
C PRO A 97 3.29 -1.54 -17.75
N PRO A 98 4.26 -0.77 -17.25
CA PRO A 98 5.18 -1.23 -16.20
C PRO A 98 4.45 -1.73 -14.95
N MET A 99 4.90 -2.87 -14.43
CA MET A 99 4.49 -3.43 -13.15
C MET A 99 5.70 -3.51 -12.23
N VAL A 100 5.54 -3.00 -11.00
CA VAL A 100 6.61 -2.93 -10.00
C VAL A 100 6.14 -3.63 -8.74
N VAL A 101 7.05 -4.36 -8.12
CA VAL A 101 6.86 -4.98 -6.81
C VAL A 101 7.77 -4.26 -5.82
N ILE A 102 7.19 -3.71 -4.76
CA ILE A 102 7.93 -3.13 -3.63
C ILE A 102 7.78 -4.08 -2.45
N THR A 103 8.90 -4.51 -1.86
CA THR A 103 8.94 -5.36 -0.67
C THR A 103 9.49 -4.55 0.49
N GLY A 104 8.73 -4.44 1.58
CA GLY A 104 9.14 -3.71 2.79
C GLY A 104 9.24 -4.62 4.00
N GLU A 105 10.26 -4.41 4.84
CA GLU A 105 10.42 -5.11 6.12
C GLU A 105 9.27 -4.80 7.10
N CYS A 106 8.75 -3.57 7.07
CA CYS A 106 7.65 -3.10 7.90
C CYS A 106 6.31 -3.35 7.21
N VAL A 107 5.76 -4.54 7.45
CA VAL A 107 4.46 -4.96 6.91
C VAL A 107 3.32 -3.98 7.21
N PRO A 108 3.17 -3.40 8.43
CA PRO A 108 2.12 -2.41 8.69
C PRO A 108 2.17 -1.21 7.75
N VAL A 109 3.37 -0.69 7.46
CA VAL A 109 3.53 0.44 6.52
C VAL A 109 3.13 0.02 5.10
N ILE A 110 3.54 -1.15 4.62
CA ILE A 110 3.12 -1.65 3.30
C ILE A 110 1.60 -1.79 3.21
N ARG A 111 0.95 -2.33 4.25
CA ARG A 111 -0.52 -2.45 4.30
C ARG A 111 -1.20 -1.09 4.20
N VAL A 112 -0.69 -0.08 4.90
CA VAL A 112 -1.25 1.28 4.90
C VAL A 112 -1.00 1.97 3.55
N LEU A 113 0.16 1.79 2.94
CA LEU A 113 0.40 2.28 1.57
C LEU A 113 -0.56 1.65 0.56
N ALA A 114 -0.73 0.32 0.63
CA ALA A 114 -1.65 -0.42 -0.24
C ALA A 114 -3.11 0.01 -0.07
N GLY A 115 -3.54 0.21 1.18
CA GLY A 115 -4.94 0.46 1.54
C GLY A 115 -5.36 1.93 1.49
N TYR A 116 -4.41 2.87 1.44
CA TYR A 116 -4.73 4.31 1.43
C TYR A 116 -3.98 5.06 0.34
N ALA A 117 -2.65 5.05 0.35
CA ALA A 117 -1.85 5.87 -0.57
C ALA A 117 -2.05 5.46 -2.04
N VAL A 118 -1.94 4.18 -2.36
CA VAL A 118 -2.08 3.66 -3.74
C VAL A 118 -3.45 4.00 -4.35
N PRO A 119 -4.59 3.63 -3.75
CA PRO A 119 -5.89 3.94 -4.33
C PRO A 119 -6.18 5.45 -4.33
N TYR A 120 -5.63 6.20 -3.35
CA TYR A 120 -5.71 7.66 -3.33
C TYR A 120 -5.03 8.30 -4.54
N ILE A 121 -3.76 7.96 -4.79
CA ILE A 121 -2.97 8.52 -5.89
C ILE A 121 -3.63 8.18 -7.23
N ALA A 122 -4.03 6.93 -7.43
CA ALA A 122 -4.71 6.52 -8.66
C ALA A 122 -6.02 7.29 -8.92
N ARG A 123 -6.74 7.70 -7.87
CA ARG A 123 -7.98 8.49 -7.97
C ARG A 123 -7.74 9.98 -8.21
N ARG A 124 -6.63 10.53 -7.70
CA ARG A 124 -6.36 11.99 -7.71
C ARG A 124 -5.40 12.47 -8.79
N GLN A 125 -4.68 11.58 -9.44
CA GLN A 125 -3.81 11.96 -10.55
C GLN A 125 -4.55 12.80 -11.62
N GLY A 126 -3.88 13.84 -12.10
CA GLY A 126 -4.46 14.83 -13.01
C GLY A 126 -5.30 15.92 -12.34
N THR A 127 -5.50 15.86 -11.02
CA THR A 127 -6.10 16.93 -10.23
C THR A 127 -5.16 17.35 -9.10
N MET A 128 -5.07 18.64 -8.81
CA MET A 128 -4.27 19.13 -7.70
C MET A 128 -5.02 18.87 -6.38
N PRO A 129 -4.52 17.99 -5.49
CA PRO A 129 -5.19 17.70 -4.23
C PRO A 129 -5.06 18.89 -3.27
N SER A 130 -6.11 19.15 -2.48
CA SER A 130 -6.05 20.18 -1.45
C SER A 130 -5.30 19.69 -0.21
N ASP A 131 -4.75 20.62 0.57
CA ASP A 131 -4.02 20.27 1.80
C ASP A 131 -4.91 19.58 2.84
N ALA A 132 -6.18 19.98 2.95
CA ALA A 132 -7.15 19.35 3.84
C ALA A 132 -7.40 17.89 3.46
N GLU A 133 -7.44 17.60 2.16
CA GLU A 133 -7.66 16.27 1.64
C GLU A 133 -6.46 15.34 1.88
N LEU A 134 -5.25 15.82 1.57
CA LEU A 134 -4.00 15.10 1.85
C LEU A 134 -3.87 14.81 3.34
N ARG A 135 -4.18 15.80 4.18
CA ARG A 135 -4.18 15.63 5.64
C ARG A 135 -5.20 14.59 6.10
N GLY A 136 -6.40 14.58 5.52
CA GLY A 136 -7.42 13.58 5.83
C GLY A 136 -6.94 12.15 5.56
N VAL A 137 -6.34 11.91 4.39
CA VAL A 137 -5.74 10.60 4.05
C VAL A 137 -4.66 10.21 5.05
N LEU A 138 -3.77 11.14 5.38
CA LEU A 138 -2.68 10.88 6.32
C LEU A 138 -3.16 10.59 7.73
N VAL A 139 -4.24 11.22 8.19
CA VAL A 139 -4.84 10.91 9.50
C VAL A 139 -5.28 9.44 9.53
N TYR A 140 -5.95 8.93 8.50
CA TYR A 140 -6.33 7.51 8.45
C TYR A 140 -5.10 6.59 8.40
N MET A 141 -4.06 6.98 7.67
CA MET A 141 -2.82 6.21 7.60
C MET A 141 -2.11 6.16 8.96
N LEU A 142 -2.01 7.29 9.65
CA LEU A 142 -1.33 7.42 10.94
C LEU A 142 -2.13 6.79 12.08
N ASP A 143 -3.46 6.83 12.02
CA ASP A 143 -4.36 6.11 12.93
C ASP A 143 -4.14 4.59 12.85
N GLU A 144 -4.10 4.03 11.63
CA GLU A 144 -3.81 2.59 11.42
C GLU A 144 -2.38 2.18 11.79
N LEU A 145 -1.44 3.14 11.83
CA LEU A 145 -0.07 2.88 12.30
C LEU A 145 0.11 3.21 13.80
N GLU A 146 -0.98 3.50 14.52
CA GLU A 146 -0.97 3.83 15.96
C GLU A 146 0.04 4.95 16.30
N ALA A 147 0.12 5.96 15.43
CA ALA A 147 1.13 7.02 15.53
C ALA A 147 0.85 8.06 16.64
N SER A 148 -0.13 7.83 17.52
CA SER A 148 -0.56 8.76 18.57
C SER A 148 0.53 9.08 19.59
N ASP A 149 1.48 8.17 19.77
CA ASP A 149 2.53 8.27 20.77
C ASP A 149 3.75 9.08 20.29
N LEU A 150 3.75 9.51 19.03
CA LEU A 150 4.82 10.35 18.50
C LEU A 150 4.84 11.71 19.20
N PRO A 151 6.02 12.22 19.59
CA PRO A 151 6.15 13.61 20.03
C PRO A 151 5.59 14.56 18.98
N ARG A 152 4.79 15.54 19.41
CA ARG A 152 4.08 16.47 18.52
C ARG A 152 4.92 17.02 17.37
N VAL A 153 6.14 17.46 17.66
CA VAL A 153 7.06 18.01 16.64
C VAL A 153 7.42 16.96 15.58
N ARG A 154 7.66 15.70 15.97
CA ARG A 154 7.94 14.62 15.03
C ARG A 154 6.71 14.24 14.22
N TYR A 155 5.55 14.22 14.85
CA TYR A 155 4.27 13.96 14.18
C TYR A 155 3.99 15.02 13.10
N GLU A 156 4.10 16.31 13.45
CA GLU A 156 3.89 17.42 12.51
C GLU A 156 4.88 17.36 11.34
N ASN A 157 6.16 17.06 11.60
CA ASN A 157 7.18 16.88 10.56
C ASN A 157 6.88 15.69 9.63
N LEU A 158 6.44 14.56 10.20
CA LEU A 158 6.06 13.37 9.43
C LEU A 158 4.87 13.67 8.53
N VAL A 159 3.85 14.35 9.05
CA VAL A 159 2.67 14.78 8.27
C VAL A 159 3.11 15.68 7.11
N GLN A 160 3.87 16.74 7.39
CA GLN A 160 4.29 17.68 6.35
C GLN A 160 5.11 16.99 5.24
N THR A 161 6.10 16.20 5.65
CA THR A 161 6.95 15.44 4.71
C THR A 161 6.11 14.49 3.85
N SER A 162 5.16 13.79 4.47
CA SER A 162 4.29 12.84 3.76
C SER A 162 3.32 13.54 2.80
N MET A 163 2.78 14.71 3.18
CA MET A 163 1.94 15.52 2.29
C MET A 163 2.70 15.94 1.03
N ASP A 164 3.95 16.37 1.18
CA ASP A 164 4.78 16.80 0.05
C ASP A 164 5.12 15.61 -0.87
N ILE A 165 5.37 14.42 -0.31
CA ILE A 165 5.57 13.20 -1.09
C ILE A 165 4.30 12.81 -1.85
N LEU A 166 3.13 12.79 -1.19
CA LEU A 166 1.85 12.47 -1.82
C LEU A 166 1.50 13.47 -2.94
N ARG A 167 1.78 14.76 -2.76
CA ARG A 167 1.56 15.78 -3.80
C ARG A 167 2.41 15.49 -5.04
N ARG A 168 3.70 15.17 -4.86
CA ARG A 168 4.59 14.78 -5.97
C ARG A 168 4.16 13.47 -6.65
N LEU A 169 3.56 12.53 -5.92
CA LEU A 169 3.01 11.30 -6.48
C LEU A 169 1.78 11.57 -7.36
N CYS A 170 0.89 12.48 -6.94
CA CYS A 170 -0.27 12.90 -7.71
C CYS A 170 0.10 13.71 -8.97
N ASP A 171 1.24 14.43 -8.94
CA ASP A 171 1.75 15.23 -10.05
C ASP A 171 2.58 14.43 -11.08
N GLN A 172 2.72 13.11 -10.89
CA GLN A 172 3.48 12.30 -11.84
C GLN A 172 2.80 12.27 -13.22
N PRO A 173 3.58 12.32 -14.33
CA PRO A 173 3.03 12.32 -15.70
C PRO A 173 2.56 10.94 -16.20
N MET A 174 2.58 9.93 -15.34
CA MET A 174 2.08 8.59 -15.61
C MET A 174 0.77 8.34 -14.85
N ARG A 175 -0.11 7.53 -15.42
CA ARG A 175 -1.39 7.17 -14.82
C ARG A 175 -1.29 5.85 -14.08
N GLN A 176 -1.33 5.89 -12.76
CA GLN A 176 -1.37 4.74 -11.90
C GLN A 176 -2.69 3.97 -12.07
N ILE A 177 -2.57 2.65 -12.21
CA ILE A 177 -3.70 1.73 -12.30
C ILE A 177 -3.88 1.10 -10.93
N THR A 178 -5.06 1.29 -10.33
CA THR A 178 -5.31 0.76 -8.99
C THR A 178 -5.45 -0.76 -9.03
N LEU A 179 -4.56 -1.43 -8.30
CA LEU A 179 -4.64 -2.87 -8.05
C LEU A 179 -5.15 -3.18 -6.65
N THR A 180 -5.26 -2.18 -5.77
CA THR A 180 -5.74 -2.33 -4.40
C THR A 180 -7.04 -1.55 -4.20
N ASN A 181 -7.73 -1.83 -3.10
CA ASN A 181 -8.93 -1.10 -2.68
C ASN A 181 -8.60 -0.25 -1.46
N PHE A 182 -9.42 0.78 -1.22
CA PHE A 182 -9.35 1.50 0.04
C PHE A 182 -9.68 0.56 1.22
N SER A 183 -8.90 0.63 2.30
CA SER A 183 -9.17 -0.13 3.53
C SER A 183 -10.42 0.37 4.26
N ARG A 184 -10.69 1.68 4.18
CA ARG A 184 -11.88 2.35 4.74
C ARG A 184 -12.40 3.36 3.72
N PRO A 185 -13.71 3.67 3.66
CA PRO A 185 -14.23 4.71 2.78
C PRO A 185 -13.73 6.09 3.23
N VAL A 186 -12.68 6.61 2.58
CA VAL A 186 -12.03 7.89 2.94
C VAL A 186 -12.82 9.10 2.45
N PHE A 187 -13.53 8.97 1.32
CA PHE A 187 -14.21 10.09 0.64
C PHE A 187 -15.70 9.84 0.51
N GLY A 188 -16.40 9.69 1.64
CA GLY A 188 -17.87 9.70 1.69
C GLY A 188 -18.52 8.96 0.53
N GLU A 189 -18.00 7.77 0.18
CA GLU A 189 -18.71 6.88 -0.72
C GLU A 189 -19.93 6.48 0.08
N GLU A 190 -21.04 7.12 -0.28
CA GLU A 190 -22.35 6.92 0.28
C GLU A 190 -22.53 5.40 0.39
N PRO A 191 -22.69 4.85 1.61
CA PRO A 191 -22.84 3.42 1.76
C PRO A 191 -23.95 3.00 0.81
N ALA A 192 -23.68 2.00 -0.05
CA ALA A 192 -24.69 1.41 -0.92
C ALA A 192 -25.95 1.25 -0.07
N GLN A 193 -27.05 1.92 -0.48
CA GLN A 193 -28.26 2.08 0.32
C GLN A 193 -28.56 0.76 1.04
N PRO A 194 -28.77 0.77 2.37
CA PRO A 194 -29.09 -0.44 3.09
C PRO A 194 -30.27 -1.09 2.39
N GLN A 195 -30.08 -2.32 1.92
CA GLN A 195 -31.20 -3.13 1.46
C GLN A 195 -32.26 -3.09 2.57
N PRO A 196 -33.53 -2.82 2.23
CA PRO A 196 -34.58 -2.73 3.24
C PRO A 196 -34.53 -4.00 4.09
N PRO A 197 -34.50 -3.88 5.43
CA PRO A 197 -34.34 -5.04 6.29
C PRO A 197 -35.46 -6.04 5.98
N ALA A 198 -35.08 -7.30 5.74
CA ALA A 198 -36.03 -8.38 5.83
C ALA A 198 -36.68 -8.28 7.22
N THR A 199 -38.01 -8.15 7.26
CA THR A 199 -38.77 -8.01 8.49
C THR A 199 -38.57 -9.28 9.34
N ILE A 200 -37.73 -9.20 10.37
CA ILE A 200 -37.58 -10.26 11.37
C ILE A 200 -38.39 -9.84 12.60
N PRO A 201 -39.34 -10.69 13.08
CA PRO A 201 -40.14 -10.40 14.26
C PRO A 201 -39.32 -10.29 15.54
N ASP A 202 -39.75 -9.38 16.42
CA ASP A 202 -39.21 -9.06 17.73
C ASP A 202 -38.62 -10.24 18.52
N GLN A 203 -37.39 -10.07 19.00
CA GLN A 203 -36.89 -10.80 20.17
C GLN A 203 -36.23 -9.86 21.19
N PRO A 204 -36.34 -10.17 22.49
CA PRO A 204 -36.10 -9.23 23.58
C PRO A 204 -34.63 -9.16 24.01
N LYS A 205 -34.29 -7.99 24.54
CA LYS A 205 -33.00 -7.61 25.16
C LYS A 205 -32.56 -8.60 26.26
N GLN A 206 -31.28 -8.96 26.24
CA GLN A 206 -30.53 -9.39 27.42
C GLN A 206 -29.19 -8.66 27.51
N SER A 207 -28.76 -8.51 28.75
CA SER A 207 -27.93 -7.48 29.37
C SER A 207 -26.42 -7.75 29.37
N GLU A 208 -25.70 -6.69 29.74
CA GLU A 208 -24.28 -6.50 30.06
C GLU A 208 -23.63 -7.64 30.88
N ASP A 209 -22.32 -7.91 30.68
CA ASP A 209 -21.28 -7.64 31.69
C ASP A 209 -19.83 -8.03 31.30
N GLU A 210 -18.90 -7.25 31.88
CA GLU A 210 -17.52 -7.56 32.34
C GLU A 210 -16.26 -7.65 31.42
N THR A 211 -15.29 -6.78 31.76
CA THR A 211 -13.82 -6.70 31.49
C THR A 211 -13.00 -7.70 32.36
N PRO A 212 -11.62 -7.77 32.46
CA PRO A 212 -10.50 -6.98 31.88
C PRO A 212 -9.19 -7.76 31.46
N LEU A 213 -8.19 -6.98 31.00
CA LEU A 213 -6.70 -7.02 31.22
C LEU A 213 -5.87 -8.29 30.99
N PHE A 214 -4.83 -8.17 30.14
CA PHE A 214 -3.48 -8.71 30.43
C PHE A 214 -2.36 -7.82 29.87
N SER A 215 -1.35 -7.63 30.72
CA SER A 215 -0.08 -6.92 30.52
C SER A 215 1.05 -7.95 30.44
N THR A 216 2.07 -7.71 29.61
CA THR A 216 3.43 -8.26 29.84
C THR A 216 4.50 -7.46 29.11
N ASP A 217 5.46 -6.96 29.89
CA ASP A 217 6.76 -6.41 29.48
C ASP A 217 7.73 -7.50 29.02
N ILE A 218 8.55 -7.23 28.00
CA ILE A 218 9.76 -7.99 27.65
C ILE A 218 10.90 -7.01 27.27
N PRO A 219 12.12 -7.15 27.84
CA PRO A 219 13.25 -6.27 27.54
C PRO A 219 13.98 -6.63 26.22
N VAL A 220 14.55 -5.60 25.60
CA VAL A 220 15.26 -5.60 24.32
C VAL A 220 16.78 -5.59 24.53
N PHE A 221 17.51 -6.46 23.83
CA PHE A 221 18.93 -6.26 23.49
C PHE A 221 19.22 -6.91 22.14
N PHE A 222 19.86 -6.21 21.21
CA PHE A 222 20.94 -6.71 20.33
C PHE A 222 21.46 -5.61 19.39
N GLU A 223 22.77 -5.69 19.12
CA GLU A 223 23.63 -4.73 18.44
C GLU A 223 23.41 -4.62 16.92
N ARG A 224 23.72 -3.43 16.39
CA ARG A 224 23.65 -3.06 14.98
C ARG A 224 24.97 -3.36 14.25
N LYS A 225 24.89 -3.85 13.00
CA LYS A 225 25.94 -3.67 11.99
C LYS A 225 25.38 -2.94 10.77
N PRO A 226 26.11 -1.95 10.21
CA PRO A 226 25.64 -1.20 9.05
C PRO A 226 26.04 -1.90 7.74
N ARG A 227 25.19 -1.79 6.70
CA ARG A 227 25.59 -2.07 5.32
C ARG A 227 25.12 -1.00 4.34
N GLN A 228 26.00 -0.75 3.39
CA GLN A 228 26.08 0.41 2.50
C GLN A 228 25.17 0.31 1.27
N LYS A 229 24.72 1.48 0.80
CA LYS A 229 23.90 1.67 -0.41
C LYS A 229 24.76 1.65 -1.69
N THR A 230 24.32 0.94 -2.73
CA THR A 230 24.82 1.12 -4.11
C THR A 230 23.65 1.30 -5.07
N GLY A 231 23.61 2.45 -5.75
CA GLY A 231 22.59 2.81 -6.74
C GLY A 231 22.72 1.97 -8.01
N ARG A 232 21.96 0.87 -8.09
CA ARG A 232 21.77 0.07 -9.29
C ARG A 232 20.30 0.06 -9.66
N LYS A 233 20.02 -0.04 -10.96
CA LYS A 233 18.68 -0.31 -11.49
C LYS A 233 18.08 -1.49 -10.71
N PRO A 234 16.84 -1.39 -10.23
CA PRO A 234 16.23 -2.47 -9.47
C PRO A 234 16.21 -3.75 -10.33
N PRO A 235 16.59 -4.91 -9.77
CA PRO A 235 16.68 -6.14 -10.53
C PRO A 235 15.30 -6.56 -11.07
N LEU A 236 15.29 -7.34 -12.15
CA LEU A 236 14.09 -8.00 -12.62
C LEU A 236 13.77 -9.16 -11.66
N LEU A 237 12.50 -9.35 -11.32
CA LEU A 237 12.10 -10.55 -10.60
C LEU A 237 12.21 -11.76 -11.53
N ASP A 238 12.91 -12.80 -11.08
CA ASP A 238 13.01 -14.08 -11.81
C ASP A 238 11.65 -14.80 -11.70
N LEU A 239 10.80 -14.60 -12.71
CA LEU A 239 9.53 -15.29 -12.86
C LEU A 239 9.75 -16.49 -13.78
N PRO A 240 9.18 -17.68 -13.48
CA PRO A 240 9.29 -18.83 -14.35
C PRO A 240 8.72 -18.51 -15.74
N ASP A 241 9.48 -18.87 -16.78
CA ASP A 241 9.08 -18.67 -18.18
C ASP A 241 7.76 -19.39 -18.49
N ARG A 242 7.02 -18.82 -19.43
CA ARG A 242 5.78 -19.38 -19.96
C ARG A 242 6.13 -20.50 -20.95
N ASP A 243 5.77 -21.74 -20.63
CA ASP A 243 5.58 -22.81 -21.63
C ASP A 243 4.29 -22.59 -22.44
#